data_AF-H1YI62-F1
#
_entry.id   AF-H1YI62-F1
#
_cell.length_a   1.000
_cell.length_b   1.000
_cell.length_c   1.000
_cell.angle_alpha   90.00
_cell.angle_beta   90.00
_cell.angle_gamma   90.00
#
_symmetry.space_group_name_H-M   'P 1'
#
loop_
_entity.id
_entity.type
_entity.pdbx_description
1 polymer ?
#
loop_
_entity_poly.entity_id
_entity_poly.type
_entity_poly.pdbx_seq_one_letter_code
_entity_poly.pdbx_strand_id
1 'polypeptide(L)'
;MVVTKTRTLSDFARQKNDLITLLAAKTAAAKVTAINKNIDNKFSPDAANVNAVLNAIEAKFKKCEAIYYNYFEDADHGVLSGNITTLPVGVDSTLIDGTAVINYYFSVDDRYAYKDMVDGNFQTFILTIASMYENLVTLAEIFLRKVMVYIKKPLSSPLRDYLDYLKLMISLGYRNNDRLNICMTSADPFFIKYLEQINLLRNKFVHGVSINLESDNYNYYVAAMVNTFTPKSADLLLHVFTKAILDNTGAFIIDLMTALEKSSKHHLKYIPAN
;
A
#
# COMPACT_ATOMS: atom_id res chain seq x y z
N MET A 1 9.69 -25.82 15.74
CA MET A 1 8.42 -25.56 16.44
C MET A 1 7.41 -25.02 15.45
N VAL A 2 6.15 -25.46 15.49
CA VAL A 2 5.06 -24.94 14.64
C VAL A 2 4.27 -23.91 15.42
N VAL A 3 4.14 -22.70 14.87
CA VAL A 3 3.35 -21.62 15.47
C VAL A 3 1.93 -21.66 14.91
N THR A 4 0.92 -21.78 15.77
CA THR A 4 -0.49 -21.77 15.36
C THR A 4 -1.12 -20.41 15.61
N LYS A 5 -1.84 -19.86 14.63
CA LYS A 5 -2.51 -18.55 14.78
C LYS A 5 -3.77 -18.36 13.95
N THR A 6 -4.62 -17.46 14.42
CA THR A 6 -5.81 -17.00 13.69
C THR A 6 -5.75 -15.49 13.55
N ARG A 7 -5.90 -14.98 12.32
CA ARG A 7 -5.83 -13.55 12.00
C ARG A 7 -7.01 -13.15 11.13
N THR A 8 -7.64 -12.03 11.46
CA THR A 8 -8.65 -11.40 10.60
C THR A 8 -7.94 -10.37 9.71
N LEU A 9 -8.16 -10.46 8.41
CA LEU A 9 -7.63 -9.51 7.44
C LEU A 9 -8.46 -8.22 7.42
N SER A 10 -7.85 -7.13 6.98
CA SER A 10 -8.50 -5.82 6.95
C SER A 10 -9.67 -5.78 5.98
N ASP A 11 -10.76 -5.13 6.40
CA ASP A 11 -11.96 -4.94 5.59
C ASP A 11 -12.17 -3.44 5.29
N PHE A 12 -12.23 -3.12 4.00
CA PHE A 12 -12.47 -1.76 3.51
C PHE A 12 -13.86 -1.59 2.88
N ALA A 13 -14.78 -2.55 3.07
CA ALA A 13 -16.09 -2.57 2.42
C ALA A 13 -16.88 -1.28 2.64
N ARG A 14 -16.84 -0.70 3.85
CA ARG A 14 -17.51 0.58 4.14
C ARG A 14 -16.98 1.70 3.25
N GLN A 15 -15.67 1.95 3.29
CA GLN A 15 -15.04 3.05 2.54
C GLN A 15 -15.21 2.87 1.03
N LYS A 16 -15.14 1.63 0.54
CA LYS A 16 -15.41 1.30 -0.87
C LYS A 16 -16.85 1.62 -1.26
N ASN A 17 -17.82 1.18 -0.48
CA ASN A 17 -19.25 1.40 -0.74
C ASN A 17 -19.60 2.90 -0.71
N ASP A 18 -19.02 3.65 0.23
CA ASP A 18 -19.21 5.10 0.32
C ASP A 18 -18.70 5.81 -0.94
N LEU A 19 -17.50 5.45 -1.44
CA LEU A 19 -16.94 6.02 -2.68
C LEU A 19 -17.72 5.63 -3.94
N ILE A 20 -18.15 4.36 -4.06
CA ILE A 20 -18.95 3.88 -5.20
C ILE A 20 -20.30 4.59 -5.23
N THR A 21 -20.97 4.71 -4.08
CA THR A 21 -22.25 5.41 -3.95
C THR A 21 -22.12 6.88 -4.33
N LEU A 22 -21.05 7.53 -3.87
CA LEU A 22 -20.76 8.92 -4.21
C LEU A 22 -20.51 9.12 -5.71
N LEU A 23 -19.76 8.22 -6.35
CA LEU A 23 -19.50 8.25 -7.78
C LEU A 23 -20.79 8.07 -8.60
N ALA A 24 -21.64 7.12 -8.20
CA ALA A 24 -22.94 6.90 -8.82
C ALA A 24 -23.84 8.14 -8.73
N ALA A 25 -23.90 8.77 -7.55
CA ALA A 25 -24.65 10.01 -7.34
C ALA A 25 -24.13 11.17 -8.21
N LYS A 26 -22.80 11.34 -8.31
CA LYS A 26 -22.18 12.35 -9.19
C LYS A 26 -22.49 12.11 -10.66
N THR A 27 -22.39 10.86 -11.11
CA THR A 27 -22.69 10.48 -12.50
C THR A 27 -24.15 10.73 -12.84
N ALA A 28 -25.07 10.44 -11.92
CA ALA A 28 -26.49 10.73 -12.10
C ALA A 28 -26.78 12.24 -12.13
N ALA A 29 -26.22 13.02 -11.19
CA ALA A 29 -26.42 14.47 -11.12
C ALA A 29 -25.91 15.21 -12.38
N ALA A 30 -24.81 14.73 -12.96
CA ALA A 30 -24.22 15.33 -14.14
C ALA A 30 -25.08 15.20 -15.40
N LYS A 31 -25.89 14.13 -15.51
CA LYS A 31 -26.85 13.95 -16.62
C LYS A 31 -27.98 14.99 -16.61
N VAL A 32 -28.21 15.65 -15.48
CA VAL A 32 -29.34 16.57 -15.26
C VAL A 32 -28.94 18.05 -15.36
N THR A 33 -27.65 18.38 -15.18
CA THR A 33 -27.19 19.79 -15.19
C THR A 33 -26.78 20.26 -16.59
N ALA A 34 -27.33 21.39 -17.05
CA ALA A 34 -27.06 21.97 -18.38
C ALA A 34 -25.57 22.23 -18.68
N ILE A 35 -24.74 22.43 -17.63
CA ILE A 35 -23.28 22.68 -17.73
C ILE A 35 -22.49 21.41 -18.07
N ASN A 36 -23.00 20.21 -17.74
CA ASN A 36 -22.33 18.93 -17.99
C ASN A 36 -22.92 18.13 -19.17
N LYS A 37 -24.03 18.61 -19.76
CA LYS A 37 -24.67 17.98 -20.94
C LYS A 37 -23.75 17.91 -22.17
N ASN A 38 -22.68 18.71 -22.16
CA ASN A 38 -21.66 18.79 -23.22
C ASN A 38 -20.30 18.20 -22.81
N ILE A 39 -20.18 17.56 -21.64
CA ILE A 39 -18.97 16.79 -21.32
C ILE A 39 -19.01 15.52 -22.15
N ASP A 40 -18.05 15.32 -23.03
CA ASP A 40 -17.90 14.09 -23.83
C ASP A 40 -17.91 12.88 -22.87
N ASN A 41 -18.71 11.86 -23.20
CA ASN A 41 -18.83 10.63 -22.41
C ASN A 41 -17.46 10.01 -22.07
N LYS A 42 -16.42 10.28 -22.88
CA LYS A 42 -15.04 9.88 -22.65
C LYS A 42 -14.40 10.43 -21.36
N PHE A 43 -14.95 11.51 -20.79
CA PHE A 43 -14.50 12.10 -19.53
C PHE A 43 -15.38 11.73 -18.33
N SER A 44 -16.39 10.88 -18.53
CA SER A 44 -17.19 10.34 -17.41
C SER A 44 -16.39 9.23 -16.72
N PRO A 45 -16.20 9.28 -15.40
CA PRO A 45 -15.48 8.25 -14.68
C PRO A 45 -16.24 6.93 -14.75
N ASP A 46 -15.57 5.89 -15.22
CA ASP A 46 -16.12 4.55 -15.34
C ASP A 46 -16.20 3.90 -13.95
N ALA A 47 -17.43 3.70 -13.45
CA ALA A 47 -17.68 3.05 -12.17
C ALA A 47 -17.11 1.63 -12.11
N ALA A 48 -17.02 0.92 -13.24
CA ALA A 48 -16.39 -0.39 -13.30
C ALA A 48 -14.88 -0.28 -13.06
N ASN A 49 -14.22 0.70 -13.69
CA ASN A 49 -12.80 0.99 -13.47
C ASN A 49 -12.51 1.39 -12.01
N VAL A 50 -13.33 2.26 -11.40
CA VAL A 50 -13.16 2.64 -9.98
C VAL A 50 -13.31 1.44 -9.06
N ASN A 51 -14.32 0.61 -9.30
CA ASN A 51 -14.50 -0.62 -8.53
C ASN A 51 -13.31 -1.58 -8.69
N ALA A 52 -12.76 -1.70 -9.90
CA ALA A 52 -11.57 -2.51 -10.16
C ALA A 52 -10.34 -1.98 -9.39
N VAL A 53 -10.10 -0.67 -9.38
CA VAL A 53 -9.01 -0.04 -8.62
C VAL A 53 -9.18 -0.27 -7.11
N LEU A 54 -10.40 -0.06 -6.58
CA LEU A 54 -10.71 -0.28 -5.16
C LEU A 54 -10.50 -1.75 -4.74
N ASN A 55 -10.96 -2.70 -5.55
CA ASN A 55 -10.74 -4.13 -5.31
C ASN A 55 -9.26 -4.49 -5.39
N ALA A 56 -8.52 -3.89 -6.32
CA ALA A 56 -7.08 -4.13 -6.44
C ALA A 56 -6.29 -3.57 -5.25
N ILE A 57 -6.68 -2.42 -4.68
CA ILE A 57 -6.09 -1.89 -3.44
C ILE A 57 -6.29 -2.88 -2.29
N GLU A 58 -7.54 -3.30 -2.06
CA GLU A 58 -7.88 -4.22 -0.96
C GLU A 58 -7.17 -5.57 -1.12
N ALA A 59 -7.22 -6.17 -2.31
CA ALA A 59 -6.57 -7.46 -2.57
C ALA A 59 -5.05 -7.40 -2.37
N LYS A 60 -4.39 -6.32 -2.83
CA LYS A 60 -2.95 -6.12 -2.62
C LYS A 60 -2.62 -5.92 -1.14
N PHE A 61 -3.43 -5.16 -0.40
CA PHE A 61 -3.24 -4.96 1.03
C PHE A 61 -3.38 -6.27 1.81
N LYS A 62 -4.46 -7.02 1.57
CA LYS A 62 -4.71 -8.34 2.18
C LYS A 62 -3.61 -9.35 1.85
N LYS A 63 -3.04 -9.29 0.63
CA LYS A 63 -1.88 -10.10 0.27
C LYS A 63 -0.65 -9.73 1.12
N CYS A 64 -0.40 -8.44 1.36
CA CYS A 64 0.68 -8.01 2.25
C CYS A 64 0.44 -8.45 3.70
N GLU A 65 -0.81 -8.38 4.20
CA GLU A 65 -1.20 -8.92 5.52
C GLU A 65 -0.94 -10.41 5.62
N ALA A 66 -1.42 -11.20 4.66
CA ALA A 66 -1.21 -12.64 4.64
C ALA A 66 0.29 -12.99 4.64
N ILE A 67 1.10 -12.28 3.85
CA ILE A 67 2.55 -12.47 3.83
C ILE A 67 3.17 -12.12 5.20
N TYR A 68 2.82 -10.95 5.76
CA TYR A 68 3.35 -10.52 7.05
C TYR A 68 3.04 -11.53 8.16
N TYR A 69 1.77 -11.92 8.30
CA TYR A 69 1.36 -12.87 9.32
C TYR A 69 2.03 -14.22 9.10
N ASN A 70 2.13 -14.72 7.86
CA ASN A 70 2.65 -16.06 7.65
C ASN A 70 4.18 -16.16 7.76
N TYR A 71 4.93 -15.12 7.36
CA TYR A 71 6.38 -15.23 7.18
C TYR A 71 7.21 -14.29 8.04
N PHE A 72 6.66 -13.16 8.49
CA PHE A 72 7.48 -12.11 9.13
C PHE A 72 7.18 -11.94 10.61
N GLU A 73 5.92 -12.03 11.02
CA GLU A 73 5.49 -11.77 12.41
C GLU A 73 6.29 -12.57 13.45
N ASP A 74 6.46 -13.88 13.20
CA ASP A 74 7.18 -14.80 14.08
C ASP A 74 8.41 -15.38 13.37
N ALA A 75 9.05 -14.60 12.50
CA ALA A 75 10.23 -15.05 11.77
C ALA A 75 11.34 -15.48 12.75
N ASP A 76 11.88 -16.69 12.58
CA ASP A 76 13.00 -17.16 13.40
C ASP A 76 14.30 -16.52 12.90
N HIS A 77 14.61 -15.36 13.47
CA HIS A 77 15.82 -14.60 13.16
C HIS A 77 17.10 -15.38 13.43
N GLY A 78 17.09 -16.31 14.39
CA GLY A 78 18.23 -17.19 14.66
C GLY A 78 18.50 -18.09 13.46
N VAL A 79 17.46 -18.73 12.92
CA VAL A 79 17.58 -19.59 11.73
C VAL A 79 18.02 -18.81 10.50
N LEU A 80 17.39 -17.65 10.27
CA LEU A 80 17.77 -16.76 9.18
C LEU A 80 19.23 -16.31 9.26
N SER A 81 19.77 -16.18 10.48
CA SER A 81 21.12 -15.70 10.75
C SER A 81 22.21 -16.78 10.79
N GLY A 82 21.87 -18.06 10.92
CA GLY A 82 22.92 -19.07 11.13
C GLY A 82 22.50 -20.32 11.84
N ASN A 83 21.62 -20.16 12.82
CA ASN A 83 21.32 -21.18 13.79
C ASN A 83 20.43 -22.27 13.20
N ILE A 84 20.63 -23.52 13.61
CA ILE A 84 19.81 -24.65 13.17
C ILE A 84 19.08 -25.34 14.32
N THR A 85 19.30 -24.88 15.56
CA THR A 85 18.77 -25.56 16.77
C THR A 85 17.25 -25.54 16.87
N THR A 86 16.57 -24.59 16.22
CA THR A 86 15.12 -24.41 16.28
C THR A 86 14.38 -24.99 15.08
N LEU A 87 15.11 -25.58 14.12
CA LEU A 87 14.52 -26.32 13.01
C LEU A 87 13.82 -27.61 13.51
N PRO A 88 12.71 -28.02 12.88
CA PRO A 88 12.03 -27.35 11.76
C PRO A 88 11.24 -26.12 12.23
N VAL A 89 11.20 -25.08 11.40
CA VAL A 89 10.35 -23.90 11.60
C VAL A 89 9.06 -24.09 10.82
N GLY A 90 7.91 -23.90 11.47
CA GLY A 90 6.62 -24.02 10.80
C GLY A 90 5.59 -23.02 11.30
N VAL A 91 4.59 -22.77 10.47
CA VAL A 91 3.43 -21.94 10.79
C VAL A 91 2.18 -22.67 10.31
N ASP A 92 1.17 -22.67 11.16
CA ASP A 92 -0.20 -23.07 10.86
C ASP A 92 -1.12 -21.88 11.14
N SER A 93 -1.67 -21.28 10.10
CA SER A 93 -2.47 -20.06 10.22
C SER A 93 -3.85 -20.20 9.59
N THR A 94 -4.82 -19.59 10.26
CA THR A 94 -6.18 -19.39 9.76
C THR A 94 -6.38 -17.91 9.50
N LEU A 95 -6.52 -17.52 8.24
CA LEU A 95 -6.82 -16.15 7.83
C LEU A 95 -8.32 -16.01 7.55
N ILE A 96 -8.96 -15.06 8.22
CA ILE A 96 -10.39 -14.76 8.08
C ILE A 96 -10.54 -13.50 7.22
N ASP A 97 -11.17 -13.64 6.05
CA ASP A 97 -11.50 -12.54 5.13
C ASP A 97 -13.03 -12.44 4.97
N GLY A 98 -13.65 -11.62 5.82
CA GLY A 98 -15.10 -11.51 5.90
C GLY A 98 -15.74 -12.86 6.27
N THR A 99 -16.38 -13.51 5.30
CA THR A 99 -16.97 -14.86 5.48
C THR A 99 -16.07 -15.99 4.98
N ALA A 100 -15.00 -15.66 4.26
CA ALA A 100 -14.05 -16.63 3.76
C ALA A 100 -13.02 -16.98 4.84
N VAL A 101 -12.67 -18.27 4.92
CA VAL A 101 -11.64 -18.80 5.82
C VAL A 101 -10.58 -19.47 4.97
N ILE A 102 -9.33 -19.03 5.13
CA ILE A 102 -8.18 -19.52 4.38
C ILE A 102 -7.21 -20.15 5.38
N ASN A 103 -6.98 -21.44 5.26
CA ASN A 103 -5.97 -22.14 6.07
C ASN A 103 -4.65 -22.19 5.31
N TYR A 104 -3.56 -21.94 6.01
CA TYR A 104 -2.22 -21.91 5.46
C TYR A 104 -1.26 -22.66 6.39
N TYR A 105 -0.47 -23.57 5.84
CA TYR A 105 0.47 -24.38 6.61
C TYR A 105 1.79 -24.50 5.87
N PHE A 106 2.90 -24.33 6.58
CA PHE A 106 4.21 -24.79 6.15
C PHE A 106 5.02 -25.31 7.33
N SER A 107 5.99 -26.17 7.01
CA SER A 107 7.07 -26.58 7.90
C SER A 107 8.31 -26.76 7.06
N VAL A 108 9.41 -26.13 7.46
CA VAL A 108 10.69 -26.17 6.77
C VAL A 108 11.76 -26.64 7.74
N ASP A 109 12.48 -27.68 7.36
CA ASP A 109 13.56 -28.32 8.11
C ASP A 109 14.96 -27.95 7.61
N ASP A 110 15.06 -27.28 6.46
CA ASP A 110 16.31 -26.76 5.90
C ASP A 110 16.43 -25.24 6.04
N ARG A 111 17.60 -24.79 6.51
CA ARG A 111 17.88 -23.36 6.73
C ARG A 111 17.84 -22.57 5.43
N TYR A 112 18.42 -23.09 4.34
CA TYR A 112 18.50 -22.36 3.08
C TYR A 112 17.12 -22.22 2.44
N ALA A 113 16.32 -23.29 2.47
CA ALA A 113 14.93 -23.26 2.05
C ALA A 113 14.09 -22.26 2.87
N TYR A 114 14.28 -22.20 4.19
CA TYR A 114 13.58 -21.24 5.03
C TYR A 114 13.97 -19.80 4.69
N LYS A 115 15.26 -19.55 4.49
CA LYS A 115 15.77 -18.25 4.07
C LYS A 115 15.24 -17.83 2.70
N ASP A 116 15.29 -18.70 1.69
CA ASP A 116 14.81 -18.42 0.34
C ASP A 116 13.31 -18.13 0.34
N MET A 117 12.54 -18.86 1.15
CA MET A 117 11.11 -18.62 1.34
C MET A 117 10.86 -17.24 1.95
N VAL A 118 11.60 -16.84 2.98
CA VAL A 118 11.47 -15.51 3.61
C VAL A 118 11.90 -14.40 2.64
N ASP A 119 13.02 -14.56 1.94
CA ASP A 119 13.53 -13.59 0.96
C ASP A 119 12.55 -13.38 -0.20
N GLY A 120 12.03 -14.47 -0.78
CA GLY A 120 11.06 -14.41 -1.88
C GLY A 120 9.73 -13.77 -1.47
N ASN A 121 9.27 -14.05 -0.25
CA ASN A 121 8.08 -13.39 0.28
C ASN A 121 8.33 -11.92 0.61
N PHE A 122 9.54 -11.54 1.04
CA PHE A 122 9.90 -10.13 1.25
C PHE A 122 9.93 -9.36 -0.06
N GLN A 123 10.53 -9.91 -1.11
CA GLN A 123 10.45 -9.34 -2.45
C GLN A 123 8.99 -9.16 -2.90
N THR A 124 8.16 -10.20 -2.71
CA THR A 124 6.74 -10.15 -3.06
C THR A 124 5.99 -9.06 -2.28
N PHE A 125 6.27 -8.91 -0.98
CA PHE A 125 5.71 -7.86 -0.13
C PHE A 125 6.05 -6.46 -0.66
N ILE A 126 7.32 -6.18 -0.94
CA ILE A 126 7.77 -4.87 -1.44
C ILE A 126 7.16 -4.55 -2.80
N LEU A 127 7.15 -5.50 -3.74
CA LEU A 127 6.57 -5.27 -5.06
C LEU A 127 5.06 -5.04 -4.97
N THR A 128 4.38 -5.77 -4.09
CA THR A 128 2.93 -5.64 -3.88
C THR A 128 2.59 -4.29 -3.24
N ILE A 129 3.33 -3.86 -2.20
CA ILE A 129 3.06 -2.57 -1.55
C ILE A 129 3.34 -1.39 -2.48
N ALA A 130 4.42 -1.43 -3.25
CA ALA A 130 4.76 -0.39 -4.21
C ALA A 130 3.67 -0.28 -5.30
N SER A 131 3.22 -1.41 -5.85
CA SER A 131 2.14 -1.41 -6.84
C SER A 131 0.77 -1.02 -6.26
N MET A 132 0.57 -1.17 -4.96
CA MET A 132 -0.63 -0.67 -4.29
C MET A 132 -0.61 0.85 -4.14
N TYR A 133 0.56 1.45 -3.86
CA TYR A 133 0.70 2.91 -3.87
C TYR A 133 0.39 3.51 -5.24
N GLU A 134 0.77 2.84 -6.34
CA GLU A 134 0.36 3.23 -7.70
C GLU A 134 -1.17 3.27 -7.83
N ASN A 135 -1.87 2.22 -7.37
CA ASN A 135 -3.34 2.19 -7.39
C ASN A 135 -3.98 3.28 -6.51
N LEU A 136 -3.38 3.62 -5.36
CA LEU A 136 -3.88 4.67 -4.48
C LEU A 136 -3.78 6.06 -5.13
N VAL A 137 -2.70 6.30 -5.89
CA VAL A 137 -2.56 7.52 -6.70
C VAL A 137 -3.61 7.56 -7.80
N THR A 138 -3.78 6.49 -8.57
CA THR A 138 -4.82 6.39 -9.60
C THR A 138 -6.21 6.64 -9.02
N LEU A 139 -6.51 6.07 -7.85
CA LEU A 139 -7.78 6.34 -7.17
C LEU A 139 -7.93 7.82 -6.83
N ALA A 140 -6.90 8.45 -6.28
CA ALA A 140 -6.95 9.85 -5.91
C ALA A 140 -7.12 10.77 -7.14
N GLU A 141 -6.43 10.48 -8.25
CA GLU A 141 -6.57 11.18 -9.53
C GLU A 141 -8.01 11.11 -10.07
N ILE A 142 -8.63 9.94 -10.04
CA ILE A 142 -10.03 9.77 -10.50
C ILE A 142 -11.00 10.67 -9.73
N PHE A 143 -10.80 10.85 -8.42
CA PHE A 143 -11.72 11.64 -7.59
C PHE A 143 -11.38 13.13 -7.55
N LEU A 144 -10.21 13.56 -8.02
CA LEU A 144 -9.71 14.93 -7.91
C LEU A 144 -9.56 15.60 -9.26
N ARG A 145 -10.34 16.66 -9.42
CA ARG A 145 -10.64 17.31 -10.70
C ARG A 145 -9.48 17.98 -11.45
N LYS A 146 -8.20 17.81 -11.06
CA LYS A 146 -7.04 18.49 -11.69
C LYS A 146 -5.67 18.08 -11.10
N VAL A 147 -5.38 16.80 -10.93
CA VAL A 147 -3.99 16.35 -10.76
C VAL A 147 -3.60 15.54 -11.99
N MET A 148 -3.48 16.21 -13.15
CA MET A 148 -2.80 15.56 -14.27
C MET A 148 -1.30 15.57 -13.96
N VAL A 149 -0.80 14.43 -13.50
CA VAL A 149 0.62 14.18 -13.37
C VAL A 149 1.19 13.93 -14.77
N TYR A 150 1.40 15.00 -15.55
CA TYR A 150 2.17 14.92 -16.79
C TYR A 150 3.66 15.01 -16.46
N ILE A 151 4.24 13.90 -15.99
CA ILE A 151 5.68 13.81 -15.75
C ILE A 151 6.37 13.14 -16.95
N LYS A 152 7.20 13.92 -17.64
CA LYS A 152 8.13 13.49 -18.70
C LYS A 152 9.50 13.07 -18.12
N LYS A 153 9.52 12.46 -16.94
CA LYS A 153 10.73 12.04 -16.19
C LYS A 153 10.58 10.61 -15.68
N PRO A 154 11.69 9.87 -15.49
CA PRO A 154 11.65 8.52 -14.96
C PRO A 154 11.04 8.51 -13.56
N LEU A 155 10.24 7.46 -13.28
CA LEU A 155 9.47 7.22 -12.06
C LEU A 155 10.33 7.30 -10.78
N SER A 156 10.44 8.48 -10.20
CA SER A 156 10.30 8.60 -8.74
C SER A 156 8.87 8.18 -8.39
N SER A 157 8.66 7.56 -7.24
CA SER A 157 7.41 6.85 -6.93
C SER A 157 6.17 7.70 -7.19
N PRO A 158 5.16 7.16 -7.92
CA PRO A 158 3.94 7.90 -8.23
C PRO A 158 3.31 8.55 -7.01
N LEU A 159 3.42 7.93 -5.82
CA LEU A 159 2.89 8.50 -4.60
C LEU A 159 3.69 9.70 -4.07
N ARG A 160 5.03 9.67 -4.13
CA ARG A 160 5.84 10.80 -3.69
C ARG A 160 5.64 12.01 -4.60
N ASP A 161 5.67 11.77 -5.91
CA ASP A 161 5.45 12.83 -6.90
C ASP A 161 4.07 13.44 -6.70
N TYR A 162 3.05 12.60 -6.54
CA TYR A 162 1.68 13.03 -6.27
C TYR A 162 1.58 13.88 -4.99
N LEU A 163 2.26 13.51 -3.91
CA LEU A 163 2.32 14.30 -2.67
C LEU A 163 2.96 15.67 -2.89
N ASP A 164 4.08 15.72 -3.62
CA ASP A 164 4.80 16.96 -3.88
C ASP A 164 3.99 17.90 -4.81
N TYR A 165 3.26 17.36 -5.79
CA TYR A 165 2.32 18.14 -6.62
C TYR A 165 1.15 18.70 -5.82
N LEU A 166 0.56 17.93 -4.91
CA LEU A 166 -0.49 18.42 -4.04
C LEU A 166 -0.01 19.62 -3.20
N LYS A 167 1.19 19.51 -2.60
CA LYS A 167 1.81 20.61 -1.83
C LYS A 167 2.01 21.86 -2.70
N LEU A 168 2.51 21.69 -3.93
CA LEU A 168 2.73 22.80 -4.87
C LEU A 168 1.42 23.51 -5.26
N MET A 169 0.35 22.78 -5.54
CA MET A 169 -0.94 23.39 -5.86
C MET A 169 -1.50 24.23 -4.72
N ILE A 170 -1.26 23.84 -3.47
CA ILE A 170 -1.67 24.60 -2.30
C ILE A 170 -0.83 25.85 -2.15
N SER A 171 0.50 25.75 -2.29
CA SER A 171 1.38 26.92 -2.20
C SER A 171 1.10 27.96 -3.28
N LEU A 172 0.65 27.52 -4.47
CA LEU A 172 0.26 28.40 -5.57
C LEU A 172 -1.18 28.91 -5.48
N GLY A 173 -1.93 28.54 -4.44
CA GLY A 173 -3.33 28.96 -4.26
C GLY A 173 -4.34 28.30 -5.22
N TYR A 174 -3.93 27.27 -5.98
CA TYR A 174 -4.82 26.50 -6.85
C TYR A 174 -5.70 25.51 -6.09
N ARG A 175 -5.36 25.20 -4.83
CA ARG A 175 -6.14 24.33 -3.95
C ARG A 175 -6.16 24.89 -2.53
N ASN A 176 -7.31 24.79 -1.87
CA ASN A 176 -7.44 25.09 -0.45
C ASN A 176 -6.86 23.95 0.41
N ASN A 177 -6.54 24.26 1.66
CA ASN A 177 -6.21 23.27 2.67
C ASN A 177 -7.45 22.42 3.01
N ASP A 178 -7.70 21.36 2.24
CA ASP A 178 -8.87 20.51 2.34
C ASP A 178 -8.58 19.17 3.05
N ARG A 179 -9.59 18.31 3.17
CA ARG A 179 -9.47 17.03 3.89
C ARG A 179 -8.40 16.11 3.29
N LEU A 180 -8.21 16.16 1.97
CA LEU A 180 -7.12 15.46 1.32
C LEU A 180 -5.76 15.98 1.77
N ASN A 181 -5.56 17.30 1.80
CA ASN A 181 -4.30 17.86 2.26
C ASN A 181 -3.99 17.46 3.72
N ILE A 182 -5.00 17.48 4.59
CA ILE A 182 -4.86 17.05 5.98
C ILE A 182 -4.41 15.58 6.03
N CYS A 183 -5.09 14.69 5.30
CA CYS A 183 -4.72 13.27 5.20
C CYS A 183 -3.26 13.09 4.73
N MET A 184 -2.86 13.78 3.66
CA MET A 184 -1.50 13.69 3.12
C MET A 184 -0.45 14.24 4.09
N THR A 185 -0.75 15.35 4.77
CA THR A 185 0.15 15.95 5.76
C THR A 185 0.33 15.03 6.97
N SER A 186 -0.75 14.40 7.43
CA SER A 186 -0.70 13.43 8.53
C SER A 186 0.14 12.19 8.18
N ALA A 187 0.11 11.74 6.92
CA ALA A 187 0.87 10.57 6.46
C ALA A 187 2.32 10.90 6.03
N ASP A 188 2.68 12.19 5.85
CA ASP A 188 3.99 12.63 5.35
C ASP A 188 5.18 12.12 6.19
N PRO A 189 5.14 12.10 7.55
CA PRO A 189 6.25 11.56 8.34
C PRO A 189 6.55 10.08 8.02
N PHE A 190 5.50 9.28 7.80
CA PHE A 190 5.64 7.89 7.39
C PHE A 190 6.26 7.80 5.99
N PHE A 191 5.76 8.56 5.02
CA PHE A 191 6.29 8.52 3.66
C PHE A 191 7.73 9.01 3.57
N ILE A 192 8.10 10.07 4.30
CA ILE A 192 9.49 10.54 4.39
C ILE A 192 10.40 9.43 4.93
N LYS A 193 9.95 8.70 5.95
CA LYS A 193 10.77 7.63 6.56
C LYS A 193 10.92 6.41 5.65
N TYR A 194 9.82 5.89 5.09
CA TYR A 194 9.81 4.55 4.46
C TYR A 194 9.71 4.54 2.93
N LEU A 195 9.12 5.55 2.29
CA LEU A 195 8.74 5.47 0.87
C LEU A 195 9.98 5.36 -0.04
N GLU A 196 11.03 6.13 0.23
CA GLU A 196 12.28 6.08 -0.55
C GLU A 196 12.94 4.69 -0.48
N GLN A 197 13.02 4.12 0.72
CA GLN A 197 13.54 2.76 0.94
C GLN A 197 12.73 1.71 0.17
N ILE A 198 11.39 1.78 0.22
CA ILE A 198 10.49 0.89 -0.54
C ILE A 198 10.77 0.98 -2.04
N ASN A 199 10.98 2.19 -2.57
CA ASN A 199 11.22 2.39 -3.99
C ASN A 199 12.57 1.86 -4.44
N LEU A 200 13.62 2.08 -3.66
CA LEU A 200 14.95 1.55 -3.96
C LEU A 200 14.93 0.01 -3.95
N LEU A 201 14.26 -0.59 -2.96
CA LEU A 201 14.04 -2.03 -2.91
C LEU A 201 13.27 -2.52 -4.15
N ARG A 202 12.13 -1.91 -4.47
CA ARG A 202 11.31 -2.25 -5.66
C ARG A 202 12.13 -2.17 -6.94
N ASN A 203 12.89 -1.10 -7.15
CA ASN A 203 13.71 -0.95 -8.35
C ASN A 203 14.80 -2.03 -8.45
N LYS A 204 15.47 -2.34 -7.33
CA LYS A 204 16.44 -3.46 -7.30
C LYS A 204 15.78 -4.80 -7.66
N PHE A 205 14.63 -5.12 -7.08
CA PHE A 205 13.90 -6.36 -7.37
C PHE A 205 13.43 -6.46 -8.83
N VAL A 206 12.95 -5.36 -9.41
CA VAL A 206 12.56 -5.31 -10.84
C VAL A 206 13.77 -5.51 -11.75
N HIS A 207 14.96 -5.07 -11.35
CA HIS A 207 16.21 -5.25 -12.09
C HIS A 207 16.96 -6.55 -11.77
N GLY A 208 16.31 -7.52 -11.12
CA GLY A 208 16.84 -8.88 -10.94
C GLY A 208 17.76 -9.06 -9.73
N VAL A 209 17.86 -8.08 -8.83
CA VAL A 209 18.53 -8.27 -7.54
C VAL A 209 17.60 -9.06 -6.62
N SER A 210 17.97 -10.28 -6.27
CA SER A 210 17.10 -11.19 -5.50
C SER A 210 17.12 -10.97 -3.99
N ILE A 211 18.19 -10.42 -3.42
CA ILE A 211 18.37 -10.34 -1.96
C ILE A 211 18.76 -8.92 -1.54
N ASN A 212 17.97 -8.34 -0.63
CA ASN A 212 18.26 -7.08 0.04
C ASN A 212 18.01 -7.19 1.56
N LEU A 213 18.20 -8.39 2.09
CA LEU A 213 18.14 -8.71 3.50
C LEU A 213 19.54 -9.11 3.98
N GLU A 214 19.91 -8.66 5.17
CA GLU A 214 21.21 -8.85 5.79
C GLU A 214 21.02 -9.51 7.15
N SER A 215 21.87 -10.47 7.49
CA SER A 215 21.91 -11.04 8.84
C SER A 215 23.07 -10.45 9.64
N ASP A 216 22.90 -10.30 10.95
CA ASP A 216 24.01 -10.38 11.88
C ASP A 216 23.99 -11.74 12.60
N ASN A 217 24.61 -11.87 13.78
CA ASN A 217 24.65 -13.15 14.51
C ASN A 217 23.28 -13.57 15.07
N TYR A 218 22.32 -12.65 15.20
CA TYR A 218 21.05 -12.88 15.91
C TYR A 218 19.83 -12.40 15.14
N ASN A 219 19.98 -11.42 14.26
CA ASN A 219 18.90 -10.66 13.68
C ASN A 219 18.98 -10.63 12.15
N TYR A 220 17.81 -10.50 11.55
CA TYR A 220 17.62 -10.42 10.10
C TYR A 220 17.00 -9.07 9.76
N TYR A 221 17.73 -8.29 8.97
CA TYR A 221 17.48 -6.88 8.69
C TYR A 221 17.21 -6.65 7.21
N VAL A 222 16.45 -5.60 6.94
CA VAL A 222 16.40 -4.97 5.63
C VAL A 222 17.66 -4.13 5.44
N ALA A 223 18.34 -4.26 4.30
CA ALA A 223 19.51 -3.46 3.98
C ALA A 223 19.16 -1.96 3.97
N ALA A 224 19.89 -1.15 4.73
CA ALA A 224 19.69 0.31 4.75
C ALA A 224 20.17 0.91 3.42
N MET A 225 19.25 1.48 2.63
CA MET A 225 19.59 2.08 1.32
C MET A 225 19.41 3.60 1.30
N VAL A 226 18.86 4.17 2.37
CA VAL A 226 18.56 5.59 2.50
C VAL A 226 19.07 6.13 3.83
N ASN A 227 19.33 7.44 3.86
CA ASN A 227 19.90 8.10 5.05
C ASN A 227 18.93 8.24 6.22
N THR A 228 17.63 8.01 6.01
CA THR A 228 16.61 8.06 7.08
C THR A 228 16.72 6.86 8.03
N PHE A 229 17.41 5.79 7.64
CA PHE A 229 17.67 4.65 8.50
C PHE A 229 19.15 4.54 8.85
N THR A 230 19.41 4.38 10.15
CA THR A 230 20.73 3.90 10.60
C THR A 230 20.85 2.41 10.23
N PRO A 231 21.95 1.96 9.62
CA PRO A 231 22.18 0.55 9.33
C PRO A 231 21.99 -0.33 10.57
N LYS A 232 21.30 -1.47 10.41
CA LYS A 232 20.97 -2.41 11.49
C LYS A 232 20.23 -1.80 12.70
N SER A 233 19.54 -0.69 12.50
CA SER A 233 18.62 -0.15 13.51
C SER A 233 17.43 -1.09 13.73
N ALA A 234 16.78 -0.96 14.89
CA ALA A 234 15.57 -1.73 15.21
C ALA A 234 14.46 -1.56 14.17
N ASP A 235 14.37 -0.38 13.54
CA ASP A 235 13.41 -0.08 12.47
C ASP A 235 13.60 -0.96 11.23
N LEU A 236 14.80 -1.50 11.02
CA LEU A 236 15.13 -2.34 9.87
C LEU A 236 15.02 -3.83 10.17
N LEU A 237 14.71 -4.25 11.39
CA LEU A 237 14.40 -5.66 11.66
C LEU A 237 13.23 -6.08 10.75
N LEU A 238 13.34 -7.23 10.09
CA LEU A 238 12.38 -7.67 9.06
C LEU A 238 10.92 -7.53 9.52
N HIS A 239 10.60 -8.07 10.71
CA HIS A 239 9.25 -8.03 11.26
C HIS A 239 8.82 -6.60 11.66
N VAL A 240 9.73 -5.79 12.22
CA VAL A 240 9.43 -4.40 12.61
C VAL A 240 9.17 -3.54 11.38
N PHE A 241 10.04 -3.62 10.37
CA PHE A 241 9.96 -2.86 9.14
C PHE A 241 8.65 -3.16 8.38
N THR A 242 8.36 -4.45 8.17
CA THR A 242 7.16 -4.88 7.43
C THR A 242 5.88 -4.57 8.19
N LYS A 243 5.86 -4.73 9.51
CA LYS A 243 4.74 -4.32 10.37
C LYS A 243 4.49 -2.82 10.30
N ALA A 244 5.54 -2.01 10.42
CA ALA A 244 5.41 -0.55 10.37
C ALA A 244 4.83 -0.09 9.03
N ILE A 245 5.27 -0.67 7.91
CA ILE A 245 4.68 -0.38 6.60
C ILE A 245 3.21 -0.78 6.56
N LEU A 246 2.88 -1.97 7.06
CA LEU A 246 1.52 -2.50 7.04
C LEU A 246 0.55 -1.63 7.83
N ASP A 247 0.87 -1.33 9.08
CA ASP A 247 0.03 -0.54 9.99
C ASP A 247 -0.22 0.86 9.42
N ASN A 248 0.85 1.57 9.03
CA ASN A 248 0.75 2.93 8.52
C ASN A 248 0.03 2.98 7.17
N THR A 249 0.24 1.98 6.31
CA THR A 249 -0.43 1.93 5.02
C THR A 249 -1.92 1.60 5.17
N GLY A 250 -2.29 0.69 6.07
CA GLY A 250 -3.70 0.38 6.36
C GLY A 250 -4.45 1.61 6.86
N ALA A 251 -3.85 2.36 7.80
CA ALA A 251 -4.40 3.63 8.27
C ALA A 251 -4.54 4.65 7.12
N PHE A 252 -3.49 4.80 6.29
CA PHE A 252 -3.51 5.72 5.16
C PHE A 252 -4.59 5.37 4.13
N ILE A 253 -4.84 4.09 3.83
CA ILE A 253 -5.90 3.67 2.91
C ILE A 253 -7.26 4.17 3.40
N ILE A 254 -7.57 3.95 4.68
CA ILE A 254 -8.83 4.36 5.30
C ILE A 254 -8.98 5.88 5.26
N ASP A 255 -7.93 6.60 5.66
CA ASP A 255 -7.93 8.07 5.71
C ASP A 255 -8.06 8.68 4.31
N LEU A 256 -7.35 8.12 3.32
CA LEU A 256 -7.41 8.57 1.94
C LEU A 256 -8.81 8.41 1.37
N MET A 257 -9.40 7.22 1.47
CA MET A 257 -10.75 6.97 0.94
C MET A 257 -11.79 7.88 1.60
N THR A 258 -11.67 8.08 2.91
CA THR A 258 -12.53 9.01 3.67
C THR A 258 -12.33 10.47 3.23
N ALA A 259 -11.09 10.88 2.99
CA ALA A 259 -10.77 12.23 2.52
C ALA A 259 -11.31 12.47 1.10
N LEU A 260 -11.16 11.50 0.20
CA LEU A 260 -11.70 11.56 -1.17
C LEU A 260 -13.23 11.67 -1.15
N GLU A 261 -13.90 10.87 -0.32
CA GLU A 261 -15.36 10.92 -0.14
C GLU A 261 -15.81 12.33 0.30
N LYS A 262 -15.22 12.84 1.39
CA LYS A 262 -15.59 14.15 1.95
C LYS A 262 -15.28 15.30 1.00
N SER A 263 -14.09 15.35 0.41
CA SER A 263 -13.72 16.38 -0.57
C SER A 263 -14.63 16.32 -1.81
N SER A 264 -15.10 15.13 -2.20
CA SER A 264 -15.99 14.98 -3.35
C SER A 264 -17.45 15.40 -3.06
N LYS A 265 -17.95 15.25 -1.84
CA LYS A 265 -19.31 15.70 -1.45
C LYS A 265 -19.51 17.23 -1.58
N HIS A 266 -18.47 18.03 -1.37
CA HIS A 266 -18.56 19.49 -1.51
C HIS A 266 -18.61 19.98 -2.97
N HIS A 267 -18.36 19.10 -3.95
CA HIS A 267 -18.31 19.43 -5.38
C HIS A 267 -19.30 18.58 -6.22
N LEU A 268 -20.49 18.29 -5.70
CA LEU A 268 -21.53 17.46 -6.35
C LEU A 268 -21.96 17.90 -7.76
N LYS A 269 -21.74 19.16 -8.14
CA LYS A 269 -22.19 19.72 -9.43
C LYS A 269 -21.30 19.37 -10.62
N TYR A 270 -20.22 18.64 -10.41
CA TYR A 270 -19.12 18.57 -11.35
C TYR A 270 -18.52 17.16 -11.44
N ILE A 271 -18.55 16.58 -12.65
CA ILE A 271 -17.91 15.30 -12.95
C ILE A 271 -16.38 15.45 -12.74
N PRO A 272 -15.70 14.50 -12.07
CA PRO A 272 -14.25 14.36 -12.18
C PRO A 272 -13.88 14.08 -13.64
N ALA A 273 -13.02 14.90 -14.25
CA ALA A 273 -12.54 14.65 -15.60
C ALA A 273 -11.37 13.65 -15.53
N ASN A 274 -11.36 12.69 -16.47
CA ASN A 274 -10.19 11.83 -16.75
C ASN A 274 -8.96 12.65 -17.10
#